data_AF-X1SSS0-F1
#
_entry.id   AF-X1SSS0-F1
#
_cell.length_a   1.000
_cell.length_b   1.000
_cell.length_c   1.000
_cell.angle_alpha   90.00
_cell.angle_beta   90.00
_cell.angle_gamma   90.00
#
_symmetry.space_group_name_H-M   'P 1'
#
loop_
_entity.id
_entity.type
_entity.pdbx_description
1 polymer ?
#
loop_
_entity_poly.entity_id
_entity_poly.type
_entity_poly.pdbx_seq_one_letter_code
_entity_poly.pdbx_strand_id
1 'polypeptide(L)'
;MTYTPFELRVMSLFFYYLLLSGLGLLLTIKMFLKWRERKVPAPFYLTLVFIFLTTALIGLTIGLSEAVITGFYKEIYRFSLPFAYGMV
;
A
#
# COMPACT_ATOMS: atom_id res chain seq x y z
N MET A 1 -4.45 2.02 27.73
CA MET A 1 -4.23 1.62 26.33
C MET A 1 -2.85 1.00 26.26
N THR A 2 -2.78 -0.33 26.10
CA THR A 2 -1.51 -1.07 26.05
C THR A 2 -1.03 -1.07 24.60
N TYR A 3 0.01 -0.31 24.30
CA TYR A 3 0.60 -0.28 22.96
C TYR A 3 1.45 -1.52 22.75
N THR A 4 1.24 -2.23 21.64
CA THR A 4 2.13 -3.34 21.27
C THR A 4 3.45 -2.76 20.76
N PRO A 5 4.60 -3.26 21.25
CA PRO A 5 5.91 -2.81 20.80
C PRO A 5 6.16 -3.22 19.34
N PHE A 6 6.89 -2.40 18.60
CA PHE A 6 7.25 -2.68 17.21
C PHE A 6 8.08 -3.96 17.10
N GLU A 7 7.60 -4.94 16.35
CA GLU A 7 8.33 -6.17 16.10
C GLU A 7 9.30 -6.01 14.92
N LEU A 8 10.55 -6.46 15.10
CA LEU A 8 11.59 -6.41 14.06
C LEU A 8 11.20 -7.13 12.76
N ARG A 9 10.33 -8.15 12.84
CA ARG A 9 9.78 -8.86 11.68
C ARG A 9 8.95 -7.96 10.76
N VAL A 10 8.34 -6.89 11.29
CA VAL A 10 7.56 -5.94 10.50
C VAL A 10 8.45 -4.97 9.72
N MET A 11 9.72 -4.84 10.11
CA MET A 11 10.70 -4.04 9.37
C MET A 11 10.94 -4.59 7.95
N SER A 12 10.91 -5.91 7.73
CA SER A 12 11.03 -6.46 6.37
C SER A 12 9.81 -6.11 5.51
N LEU A 13 8.61 -6.10 6.09
CA LEU A 13 7.39 -5.72 5.38
C LEU A 13 7.45 -4.27 4.87
N PHE A 14 8.12 -3.38 5.60
CA PHE A 14 8.29 -1.98 5.18
C PHE A 14 8.96 -1.84 3.82
N PHE A 15 10.06 -2.57 3.62
CA PHE A 15 10.79 -2.56 2.35
C PHE A 15 9.94 -3.12 1.20
N TYR A 16 9.16 -4.19 1.47
CA TYR A 16 8.23 -4.72 0.48
C TYR A 16 7.16 -3.71 0.11
N TYR A 17 6.53 -3.04 1.09
CA TYR A 17 5.50 -2.03 0.84
C TYR A 17 6.04 -0.83 0.06
N LEU A 18 7.25 -0.35 0.38
CA LEU A 18 7.92 0.71 -0.41
C LEU A 18 8.12 0.31 -1.87
N LEU A 19 8.62 -0.91 -2.11
CA LEU A 19 8.84 -1.43 -3.46
C LEU A 19 7.52 -1.61 -4.21
N LEU A 20 6.50 -2.18 -3.57
CA LEU A 20 5.16 -2.36 -4.12
C LEU A 20 4.49 -1.02 -4.44
N SER A 21 4.63 0.01 -3.60
CA SER A 21 4.14 1.36 -3.89
C SER A 21 4.83 1.94 -5.14
N GLY A 22 6.15 1.79 -5.26
CA GLY A 22 6.90 2.24 -6.43
C GLY A 22 6.48 1.53 -7.73
N LEU A 23 6.37 0.20 -7.69
CA LEU A 23 5.90 -0.58 -8.84
C LEU A 23 4.44 -0.29 -9.20
N GLY A 24 3.58 -0.10 -8.20
CA GLY A 24 2.17 0.28 -8.38
C GLY A 24 2.03 1.62 -9.10
N LEU A 25 2.81 2.63 -8.72
CA LEU A 25 2.87 3.91 -9.42
C LEU A 25 3.32 3.75 -10.88
N LEU A 26 4.39 3.00 -11.12
CA LEU A 26 4.88 2.74 -12.48
C LEU A 26 3.84 2.06 -13.37
N LEU A 27 3.14 1.05 -12.85
CA LEU A 27 2.08 0.34 -13.58
C LEU A 27 0.89 1.26 -13.85
N THR A 28 0.49 2.06 -12.88
CA THR A 28 -0.59 3.04 -13.02
C THR A 28 -0.28 4.05 -14.12
N ILE A 29 0.95 4.58 -14.16
CA ILE A 29 1.40 5.50 -15.20
C ILE A 29 1.38 4.81 -16.58
N LYS A 30 1.90 3.59 -16.70
CA LYS A 30 1.90 2.85 -17.97
C LYS A 30 0.48 2.55 -18.46
N MET A 31 -0.45 2.22 -17.56
CA MET A 31 -1.86 1.99 -17.86
C MET A 31 -2.53 3.28 -18.36
N PHE A 32 -2.29 4.40 -17.68
CA PHE A 32 -2.80 5.70 -18.09
C PHE A 32 -2.27 6.14 -19.46
N LEU A 33 -0.98 5.95 -19.73
CA LEU A 33 -0.39 6.24 -21.05
C LEU A 33 -1.01 5.38 -22.15
N LYS A 34 -1.18 4.07 -21.92
CA LYS A 34 -1.85 3.16 -22.86
C LYS A 34 -3.31 3.54 -23.12
N TRP A 35 -4.01 4.02 -22.08
CA TRP A 35 -5.37 4.53 -22.26
C TRP A 35 -5.38 5.77 -23.16
N ARG A 36 -4.46 6.71 -22.93
CA ARG A 36 -4.33 7.92 -23.75
C ARG A 36 -4.05 7.62 -25.22
N GLU A 37 -3.24 6.60 -25.50
CA GLU A 37 -2.91 6.17 -26.87
C GLU A 37 -4.07 5.47 -27.58
N ARG A 38 -4.76 4.55 -26.89
CA ARG A 38 -5.76 3.68 -27.54
C ARG A 38 -7.18 4.22 -27.49
N LYS A 39 -7.50 5.14 -26.57
CA LYS A 39 -8.84 5.73 -26.34
C LYS A 39 -10.00 4.71 -26.24
N VAL A 40 -9.69 3.45 -25.92
CA VAL A 40 -10.68 2.41 -25.64
C VAL A 40 -11.07 2.43 -24.16
N PRO A 41 -12.30 2.04 -23.81
CA PRO A 41 -12.79 2.11 -22.43
C PRO A 41 -12.12 1.08 -21.49
N ALA A 42 -11.70 -0.10 -21.99
CA ALA A 42 -11.10 -1.14 -21.15
C ALA A 42 -9.81 -0.69 -20.40
N PRO A 43 -8.83 -0.03 -21.04
CA PRO A 43 -7.69 0.56 -20.33
C PRO A 43 -8.06 1.60 -19.26
N PHE A 44 -9.17 2.33 -19.43
CA PHE A 44 -9.61 3.33 -18.47
C PHE A 44 -10.02 2.70 -17.13
N TYR A 45 -10.88 1.68 -17.20
CA TYR A 45 -11.34 0.96 -16.01
C TYR A 45 -10.18 0.30 -15.27
N LEU A 46 -9.21 -0.28 -16.01
CA LEU A 46 -8.01 -0.86 -15.41
C LEU A 46 -7.15 0.22 -14.74
N THR A 47 -6.96 1.37 -15.38
CA THR A 47 -6.21 2.49 -14.79
C THR A 47 -6.84 2.94 -13.48
N LEU A 48 -8.17 3.04 -13.44
CA LEU A 48 -8.92 3.42 -12.23
C LEU A 48 -8.68 2.42 -11.09
N VAL A 49 -8.79 1.11 -11.36
CA VAL A 49 -8.47 0.07 -10.35
C VAL A 49 -7.03 0.20 -9.84
N PHE A 50 -6.06 0.42 -10.74
CA PHE A 50 -4.66 0.60 -10.37
C PHE A 50 -4.40 1.87 -9.55
N ILE A 51 -5.15 2.96 -9.80
CA ILE A 51 -5.09 4.17 -8.96
C ILE A 51 -5.56 3.84 -7.54
N PHE A 52 -6.71 3.18 -7.37
CA PHE A 52 -7.19 2.80 -6.03
C PHE A 52 -6.21 1.87 -5.31
N LEU A 53 -5.67 0.88 -6.02
CA LEU A 53 -4.66 -0.03 -5.48
C LEU A 53 -3.41 0.72 -5.03
N THR A 54 -2.92 1.65 -5.86
CA THR A 54 -1.70 2.43 -5.56
C THR A 54 -1.92 3.37 -4.37
N THR A 55 -3.08 4.03 -4.31
CA THR A 55 -3.46 4.87 -3.16
C THR A 55 -3.54 4.06 -1.87
N ALA A 56 -4.14 2.86 -1.91
CA ALA A 56 -4.20 1.96 -0.77
C ALA A 56 -2.79 1.53 -0.31
N LEU A 57 -1.91 1.17 -1.25
CA LEU A 57 -0.52 0.82 -0.95
C LEU A 57 0.24 2.00 -0.32
N ILE A 58 0.07 3.23 -0.85
CA ILE A 58 0.70 4.42 -0.27
C ILE A 58 0.20 4.67 1.15
N GLY A 59 -1.11 4.56 1.39
CA GLY A 59 -1.69 4.69 2.72
C GLY A 59 -1.13 3.67 3.71
N LEU A 60 -1.00 2.41 3.28
CA LEU A 60 -0.36 1.36 4.08
C LEU A 60 1.12 1.65 4.35
N THR A 61 1.86 2.15 3.36
CA THR A 61 3.28 2.50 3.51
C THR A 61 3.48 3.67 4.46
N ILE A 62 2.64 4.72 4.39
CA ILE A 62 2.67 5.84 5.34
C ILE A 62 2.37 5.35 6.75
N GLY A 63 1.32 4.53 6.90
CA GLY A 63 1.01 3.87 8.16
C GLY A 63 2.21 3.10 8.68
N LEU A 64 2.79 2.19 7.90
CA LEU A 64 3.94 1.42 8.37
C LEU A 64 5.17 2.30 8.71
N SER A 65 5.38 3.42 7.99
CA SER A 65 6.44 4.40 8.27
C SER A 65 6.29 5.02 9.66
N GLU A 66 5.08 5.41 10.04
CA GLU A 66 4.82 5.98 11.36
C GLU A 66 5.10 4.97 12.48
N ALA A 67 4.80 3.68 12.28
CA ALA A 67 5.06 2.64 13.28
C ALA A 67 6.57 2.40 13.46
N VAL A 68 7.32 2.47 12.36
CA VAL A 68 8.79 2.39 12.39
C VAL A 68 9.37 3.59 13.15
N ILE A 69 8.86 4.81 12.92
CA ILE A 69 9.37 6.03 13.57
C ILE A 69 9.00 6.06 15.06
N THR A 70 7.77 5.69 15.41
CA THR A 70 7.26 5.80 16.79
C THR A 70 7.56 4.58 17.66
N GLY A 71 7.94 3.45 17.07
CA GLY A 71 8.26 2.22 17.81
C GLY A 71 7.05 1.52 18.44
N PHE A 72 5.84 2.01 18.19
CA PHE A 72 4.57 1.49 18.71
C PHE A 72 3.50 1.49 17.63
N TYR A 73 2.64 0.47 17.63
CA TYR A 73 1.43 0.48 16.79
C TYR A 73 0.39 1.40 17.42
N LYS A 74 0.11 2.56 16.81
CA LYS A 74 -1.00 3.44 17.24
C LYS A 74 -2.36 2.89 16.76
N GLU A 75 -3.49 3.39 17.25
CA GLU A 75 -4.81 2.79 16.97
C GLU A 75 -5.28 2.87 15.51
N ILE A 76 -4.66 3.73 14.69
CA ILE A 76 -4.93 3.85 13.23
C ILE A 76 -4.67 2.50 12.50
N TYR A 77 -3.97 1.55 13.14
CA TYR A 77 -3.49 0.29 12.58
C TYR A 77 -4.45 -0.89 12.75
N ARG A 78 -5.60 -0.69 13.41
CA ARG A 78 -6.66 -1.72 13.46
C ARG A 78 -7.25 -2.07 12.09
N PHE A 79 -6.99 -1.26 11.05
CA PHE A 79 -7.44 -1.55 9.68
C PHE A 79 -6.54 -2.53 8.91
N SER A 80 -5.23 -2.60 9.22
CA SER A 80 -4.29 -3.54 8.57
C SER A 80 -4.12 -4.85 9.35
N LEU A 81 -4.38 -4.84 10.65
CA LEU A 81 -4.40 -6.02 11.53
C LEU A 81 -5.30 -7.17 11.04
N PRO A 82 -6.52 -6.96 10.51
CA PRO A 82 -7.36 -8.03 9.99
C PRO A 82 -6.72 -8.74 8.78
N PHE A 83 -5.98 -8.01 7.95
CA PHE A 83 -5.26 -8.59 6.81
C PHE A 83 -4.06 -9.44 7.25
N ALA A 84 -3.36 -9.03 8.32
CA ALA A 84 -2.25 -9.80 8.88
C ALA A 84 -2.75 -11.05 9.64
N TYR A 85 -3.85 -10.95 10.38
CA TYR A 85 -4.45 -12.09 11.10
C TYR A 85 -5.13 -13.10 10.17
N GLY A 86 -5.63 -12.68 9.01
CA GLY A 86 -6.28 -13.57 8.03
C GLY A 86 -5.30 -14.37 7.15
N MET A 87 -3.99 -14.12 7.24
CA MET A 87 -2.95 -14.89 6.54
C MET A 87 -2.30 -15.97 7.41
N VAL A 88 -2.87 -16.25 8.59
CA VAL A 88 -2.50 -17.37 9.48
C VAL A 88 -3.57 -18.45 9.42
#